data_AF-A0A2D9NFY2-F1
#
_entry.id   AF-A0A2D9NFY2-F1
#
_cell.length_a   1.000
_cell.length_b   1.000
_cell.length_c   1.000
_cell.angle_alpha   90.00
_cell.angle_beta   90.00
_cell.angle_gamma   90.00
#
_symmetry.space_group_name_H-M   'P 1'
#
loop_
_entity.id
_entity.type
_entity.pdbx_description
1 polymer ?
#
loop_
_entity_poly.entity_id
_entity_poly.type
_entity_poly.pdbx_seq_one_letter_code
_entity_poly.pdbx_strand_id
1 'polypeptide(L)'
;MSSRKSADDLWLDAMEARQTGDVLTFNLLRQKTLEEDPEFPDALMSEVRELFSETGPRGDKPSKMSLKDAAIGLTKCRTVVEVEPERDEAWAIGGRLLVDELGMFEEALNWWDQRRRIEPLEVIPLVEQVAILTEFGEYAEAADRIDQIFGEGMDSPDPRSMMRLRTLSEQIKRAASKNDDFFRPQDPDNDGWIRIKAFSGRKPTTETYWLFFFVMPLIWIEAILINRVIPPTGISTMILGFMIIFASFMIGSRWVKTHVHRLNRPAHELTRAINSELTSGLVCIPENMRESKLYSTLRDRRAIAAMSRHDKVVENAEKMGRKWKITLPEWYVYSGNEEE
;
A
#
# COMPACT_ATOMS: atom_id res chain seq x y z
N MET A 1 -34.71 -17.31 38.47
CA MET A 1 -34.73 -16.93 37.05
C MET A 1 -33.45 -16.16 36.80
N SER A 2 -32.47 -16.78 36.15
CA SER A 2 -31.25 -16.06 35.77
C SER A 2 -31.64 -15.05 34.71
N SER A 3 -31.45 -13.75 35.00
CA SER A 3 -31.57 -12.70 33.99
C SER A 3 -30.70 -13.11 32.79
N ARG A 4 -31.27 -13.18 31.60
CA ARG A 4 -30.49 -13.33 30.37
C ARG A 4 -29.60 -12.08 30.30
N LYS A 5 -28.27 -12.25 30.33
CA LYS A 5 -27.33 -11.11 30.24
C LYS A 5 -27.46 -10.51 28.84
N SER A 6 -27.44 -9.17 28.75
CA SER A 6 -27.40 -8.47 27.46
C SER A 6 -26.06 -8.74 26.77
N ALA A 7 -25.98 -8.54 25.45
CA ALA A 7 -24.71 -8.59 24.71
C ALA A 7 -23.69 -7.60 25.31
N ASP A 8 -24.13 -6.40 25.70
CA ASP A 8 -23.28 -5.40 26.37
C ASP A 8 -22.71 -5.90 27.69
N ASP A 9 -23.51 -6.59 28.52
CA ASP A 9 -23.06 -7.12 29.81
C ASP A 9 -22.03 -8.25 29.61
N LEU A 10 -22.27 -9.12 28.62
CA LEU A 10 -21.34 -10.18 28.25
C LEU A 10 -20.02 -9.63 27.71
N TRP A 11 -20.09 -8.53 26.95
CA TRP A 11 -18.91 -7.86 26.44
C TRP A 11 -18.11 -7.16 27.54
N LEU A 12 -18.79 -6.54 28.50
CA LEU A 12 -18.16 -5.94 29.67
C LEU A 12 -17.40 -6.99 30.49
N ASP A 13 -18.04 -8.13 30.78
CA ASP A 13 -17.40 -9.27 31.43
C ASP A 13 -16.19 -9.76 30.62
N ALA A 14 -16.28 -9.76 29.28
CA ALA A 14 -15.16 -10.12 28.42
C ALA A 14 -14.00 -9.12 28.58
N MET A 15 -14.27 -7.81 28.61
CA MET A 15 -13.22 -6.80 28.82
C MET A 15 -12.53 -6.95 30.17
N GLU A 16 -13.27 -7.29 31.23
CA GLU A 16 -12.69 -7.60 32.54
C GLU A 16 -11.79 -8.85 32.49
N ALA A 17 -12.22 -9.92 31.81
CA ALA A 17 -11.40 -11.11 31.60
C ALA A 17 -10.11 -10.78 30.82
N ARG A 18 -10.19 -9.89 29.82
CA ARG A 18 -9.02 -9.42 29.07
C ARG A 18 -8.05 -8.64 29.96
N GLN A 19 -8.55 -7.78 30.84
CA GLN A 19 -7.72 -7.00 31.77
C GLN A 19 -7.02 -7.88 32.79
N THR A 20 -7.69 -8.95 33.26
CA THR A 20 -7.09 -9.93 34.17
C THR A 20 -6.14 -10.92 33.48
N GLY A 21 -6.08 -10.90 32.14
CA GLY A 21 -5.22 -11.77 31.34
C GLY A 21 -5.78 -13.17 31.09
N ASP A 22 -7.05 -13.41 31.41
CA ASP A 22 -7.72 -14.69 31.13
C ASP A 22 -8.24 -14.73 29.69
N VAL A 23 -7.37 -15.20 28.80
CA VAL A 23 -7.63 -15.31 27.35
C VAL A 23 -8.74 -16.33 27.05
N LEU A 24 -8.85 -17.41 27.81
CA LEU A 24 -9.85 -18.45 27.56
C LEU A 24 -11.26 -17.94 27.87
N THR A 25 -11.40 -17.29 29.03
CA THR A 25 -12.68 -16.69 29.43
C THR A 25 -13.05 -15.54 28.51
N PHE A 26 -12.09 -14.71 28.10
CA PHE A 26 -12.30 -13.66 27.10
C PHE A 26 -12.87 -14.21 25.79
N ASN A 27 -12.24 -15.23 25.21
CA ASN A 27 -12.68 -15.82 23.93
C ASN A 27 -14.07 -16.46 24.06
N LEU A 28 -14.35 -17.14 25.17
CA LEU A 28 -15.67 -17.71 25.44
C LEU A 28 -16.76 -16.63 25.56
N LEU A 29 -16.49 -15.55 26.28
CA LEU A 29 -17.46 -14.46 26.48
C LEU A 29 -17.66 -13.65 25.19
N ARG A 30 -16.59 -13.43 24.41
CA ARG A 30 -16.70 -12.84 23.06
C ARG A 30 -17.60 -13.67 22.16
N GLN A 31 -17.40 -15.00 22.13
CA GLN A 31 -18.26 -15.88 21.34
C GLN A 31 -19.72 -15.79 21.80
N LYS A 32 -19.98 -15.84 23.11
CA LYS A 32 -21.34 -15.67 23.65
C LYS A 32 -21.97 -14.32 23.33
N THR A 33 -21.16 -13.27 23.27
CA THR A 33 -21.60 -11.92 22.85
C THR A 33 -22.10 -11.98 21.41
N LEU A 34 -21.33 -12.60 20.51
CA LEU A 34 -21.69 -12.77 19.09
C LEU A 34 -22.85 -13.76 18.86
N GLU A 35 -23.08 -14.70 19.78
CA GLU A 35 -24.24 -15.60 19.75
C GLU A 35 -25.54 -14.85 20.11
N GLU A 36 -25.48 -13.84 20.98
CA GLU A 36 -26.64 -13.02 21.35
C GLU A 36 -26.84 -11.84 20.38
N ASP A 37 -25.76 -11.19 19.96
CA ASP A 37 -25.75 -10.13 18.94
C ASP A 37 -24.62 -10.37 17.92
N PRO A 38 -24.96 -10.95 16.74
CA PRO A 38 -23.97 -11.23 15.69
C PRO A 38 -23.30 -10.01 15.07
N GLU A 39 -23.91 -8.82 15.18
CA GLU A 39 -23.44 -7.59 14.57
C GLU A 39 -22.69 -6.69 15.56
N PHE A 40 -22.44 -7.19 16.78
CA PHE A 40 -21.83 -6.45 17.86
C PHE A 40 -20.42 -5.90 17.50
N PRO A 41 -20.26 -4.57 17.31
CA PRO A 41 -19.08 -4.01 16.64
C PRO A 41 -17.74 -4.34 17.32
N ASP A 42 -17.68 -4.21 18.64
CA ASP A 42 -16.43 -4.40 19.38
C ASP A 42 -15.94 -5.85 19.40
N ALA A 43 -16.88 -6.80 19.48
CA ALA A 43 -16.59 -8.23 19.44
C ALA A 43 -16.08 -8.64 18.06
N LEU A 44 -16.73 -8.15 16.99
CA LEU A 44 -16.27 -8.36 15.61
C LEU A 44 -14.87 -7.79 15.39
N MET A 45 -14.63 -6.55 15.79
CA MET A 45 -13.31 -5.92 15.66
C MET A 45 -12.23 -6.61 16.51
N SER A 46 -12.62 -7.20 17.64
CA SER A 46 -11.72 -8.05 18.43
C SER A 46 -11.25 -9.28 17.67
N GLU A 47 -12.16 -10.00 17.00
CA GLU A 47 -11.79 -11.14 16.16
C GLU A 47 -10.93 -10.71 14.97
N VAL A 48 -11.25 -9.58 14.33
CA VAL A 48 -10.44 -9.04 13.23
C VAL A 48 -9.01 -8.76 13.69
N ARG A 49 -8.82 -8.12 14.85
CA ARG A 49 -7.48 -7.86 15.42
C ARG A 49 -6.71 -9.15 15.70
N GLU A 50 -7.37 -10.19 16.16
CA GLU A 50 -6.74 -11.49 16.40
C GLU A 50 -6.18 -12.09 15.10
N LEU A 51 -6.92 -12.02 14.00
CA LEU A 51 -6.43 -12.43 12.66
C LEU A 51 -5.14 -11.68 12.27
N PHE A 52 -5.04 -10.39 12.62
CA PHE A 52 -3.82 -9.62 12.36
C PHE A 52 -2.66 -9.95 13.31
N SER A 53 -2.95 -10.34 14.55
CA SER A 53 -1.92 -10.71 15.53
C SER A 53 -1.15 -11.96 15.10
N GLU A 54 -1.82 -12.90 14.45
CA GLU A 54 -1.24 -14.15 13.97
C GLU A 54 -0.40 -13.98 12.71
N THR A 55 -0.67 -12.92 11.94
CA THR A 55 -0.11 -12.70 10.60
C THR A 55 1.16 -11.83 10.60
N GLY A 56 1.51 -11.28 11.76
CA GLY A 56 2.77 -10.59 12.02
C GLY A 56 2.72 -9.07 11.80
N PRO A 57 3.74 -8.32 12.28
CA PRO A 57 3.75 -6.86 12.19
C PRO A 57 3.85 -6.37 10.74
N ARG A 58 3.32 -5.17 10.50
CA ARG A 58 3.52 -4.38 9.26
C ARG A 58 5.02 -4.34 8.89
N GLY A 59 5.37 -4.57 7.62
CA GLY A 59 6.74 -4.34 7.13
C GLY A 59 7.13 -5.20 5.92
N ASP A 60 8.45 -5.41 5.76
CA ASP A 60 9.11 -6.02 4.59
C ASP A 60 8.76 -7.48 4.28
N LYS A 61 7.93 -8.13 5.10
CA LYS A 61 7.57 -9.54 4.93
C LYS A 61 6.10 -9.69 4.54
N PRO A 62 5.79 -10.61 3.62
CA PRO A 62 4.41 -10.86 3.22
C PRO A 62 3.57 -11.31 4.41
N SER A 63 2.35 -10.80 4.48
CA SER A 63 1.35 -11.31 5.42
C SER A 63 1.08 -12.79 5.18
N LYS A 64 0.99 -13.54 6.28
CA LYS A 64 0.67 -14.97 6.25
C LYS A 64 -0.83 -15.27 6.30
N MET A 65 -1.68 -14.24 6.19
CA MET A 65 -3.12 -14.39 6.27
C MET A 65 -3.61 -15.32 5.15
N SER A 66 -4.51 -16.25 5.50
CA SER A 66 -5.16 -17.10 4.50
C SER A 66 -6.22 -16.31 3.75
N LEU A 67 -6.54 -16.72 2.51
CA LEU A 67 -7.61 -16.11 1.73
C LEU A 67 -8.96 -16.16 2.45
N LYS A 68 -9.22 -17.23 3.20
CA LYS A 68 -10.46 -17.39 3.97
C LYS A 68 -10.52 -16.39 5.12
N ASP A 69 -9.43 -16.23 5.85
CA ASP A 69 -9.38 -15.33 7.00
C ASP A 69 -9.47 -13.86 6.56
N ALA A 70 -8.80 -13.50 5.45
CA ALA A 70 -8.92 -12.17 4.86
C ALA A 70 -10.36 -11.84 4.43
N ALA A 71 -11.06 -12.82 3.81
CA ALA A 71 -12.46 -12.66 3.43
C ALA A 71 -13.38 -12.53 4.66
N ILE A 72 -13.17 -13.36 5.69
CA ILE A 72 -13.93 -13.27 6.96
C ILE A 72 -13.70 -11.91 7.62
N GLY A 73 -12.44 -11.45 7.70
CA GLY A 73 -12.10 -10.15 8.26
C GLY A 73 -12.79 -9.00 7.52
N LEU A 74 -12.82 -9.07 6.18
CA LEU A 74 -13.47 -8.04 5.37
C LEU A 74 -14.98 -8.00 5.59
N THR A 75 -15.63 -9.16 5.65
CA THR A 75 -17.08 -9.24 5.95
C THR A 75 -17.39 -8.62 7.31
N LYS A 76 -16.57 -8.92 8.34
CA LYS A 76 -16.74 -8.32 9.67
C LYS A 76 -16.57 -6.81 9.65
N CYS A 77 -15.55 -6.29 8.95
CA CYS A 77 -15.38 -4.85 8.78
C CYS A 77 -16.59 -4.21 8.09
N ARG A 78 -17.17 -4.87 7.06
CA ARG A 78 -18.40 -4.41 6.39
C ARG A 78 -19.57 -4.30 7.35
N THR A 79 -19.84 -5.34 8.12
CA THR A 79 -20.90 -5.33 9.14
C THR A 79 -20.68 -4.21 10.17
N VAL A 80 -19.44 -4.02 10.63
CA VAL A 80 -19.12 -2.97 11.60
C VAL A 80 -19.38 -1.58 11.03
N VAL A 81 -18.99 -1.28 9.78
CA VAL A 81 -19.24 0.05 9.20
C VAL A 81 -20.72 0.28 8.85
N GLU A 82 -21.51 -0.78 8.69
CA GLU A 82 -22.97 -0.68 8.51
C GLU A 82 -23.68 -0.31 9.83
N VAL A 83 -23.21 -0.86 10.95
CA VAL A 83 -23.77 -0.60 12.29
C VAL A 83 -23.22 0.69 12.90
N GLU A 84 -21.91 0.91 12.78
CA GLU A 84 -21.16 2.04 13.36
C GLU A 84 -20.30 2.72 12.28
N PRO A 85 -20.90 3.55 11.40
CA PRO A 85 -20.19 4.12 10.25
C PRO A 85 -19.03 5.05 10.61
N GLU A 86 -19.06 5.66 11.79
CA GLU A 86 -18.01 6.57 12.30
C GLU A 86 -16.78 5.81 12.81
N ARG A 87 -16.79 4.47 12.81
CA ARG A 87 -15.68 3.68 13.36
C ARG A 87 -14.46 3.62 12.45
N ASP A 88 -13.50 4.52 12.67
CA ASP A 88 -12.24 4.66 11.91
C ASP A 88 -11.48 3.33 11.75
N GLU A 89 -11.41 2.55 12.82
CA GLU A 89 -10.64 1.30 12.85
C GLU A 89 -11.15 0.30 11.81
N ALA A 90 -12.47 0.21 11.62
CA ALA A 90 -13.09 -0.72 10.67
C ALA A 90 -12.79 -0.31 9.22
N TRP A 91 -12.86 0.99 8.91
CA TRP A 91 -12.49 1.52 7.60
C TRP A 91 -11.02 1.29 7.28
N ALA A 92 -10.13 1.60 8.23
CA ALA A 92 -8.69 1.44 8.07
C ALA A 92 -8.28 -0.02 7.84
N ILE A 93 -8.87 -0.94 8.62
CA ILE A 93 -8.58 -2.37 8.48
C ILE A 93 -9.23 -2.95 7.21
N GLY A 94 -10.48 -2.60 6.91
CA GLY A 94 -11.17 -3.06 5.71
C GLY A 94 -10.45 -2.64 4.42
N GLY A 95 -9.99 -1.39 4.35
CA GLY A 95 -9.22 -0.88 3.22
C GLY A 95 -7.88 -1.61 3.06
N ARG A 96 -7.19 -1.89 4.18
CA ARG A 96 -5.97 -2.71 4.18
C ARG A 96 -6.24 -4.13 3.67
N LEU A 97 -7.30 -4.78 4.13
CA LEU A 97 -7.66 -6.13 3.67
C LEU A 97 -7.90 -6.14 2.15
N LEU A 98 -8.61 -5.15 1.62
CA LEU A 98 -8.88 -5.03 0.19
C LEU A 98 -7.61 -4.84 -0.63
N VAL A 99 -6.71 -3.94 -0.22
CA VAL A 99 -5.50 -3.60 -1.00
C VAL A 99 -4.38 -4.62 -0.80
N ASP A 100 -3.98 -4.88 0.45
CA ASP A 100 -2.76 -5.63 0.78
C ASP A 100 -3.00 -7.15 0.77
N GLU A 101 -4.12 -7.60 1.33
CA GLU A 101 -4.39 -9.02 1.54
C GLU A 101 -5.16 -9.65 0.38
N LEU A 102 -6.08 -8.93 -0.26
CA LEU A 102 -6.96 -9.48 -1.30
C LEU A 102 -6.59 -9.01 -2.71
N GLY A 103 -5.97 -7.83 -2.85
CA GLY A 103 -5.67 -7.22 -4.16
C GLY A 103 -6.92 -6.81 -4.95
N MET A 104 -7.99 -6.43 -4.24
CA MET A 104 -9.29 -6.05 -4.80
C MET A 104 -9.39 -4.51 -4.89
N PHE A 105 -8.66 -3.94 -5.83
CA PHE A 105 -8.44 -2.49 -5.89
C PHE A 105 -9.69 -1.69 -6.30
N GLU A 106 -10.55 -2.22 -7.18
CA GLU A 106 -11.83 -1.58 -7.53
C GLU A 106 -12.76 -1.49 -6.32
N GLU A 107 -12.84 -2.56 -5.53
CA GLU A 107 -13.60 -2.55 -4.28
C GLU A 107 -12.95 -1.63 -3.23
N ALA A 108 -11.62 -1.53 -3.19
CA ALA A 108 -10.93 -0.58 -2.32
C ALA A 108 -11.24 0.88 -2.69
N LEU A 109 -11.31 1.23 -3.98
CA LEU A 109 -11.71 2.57 -4.41
C LEU A 109 -13.14 2.91 -3.94
N ASN A 110 -14.07 1.97 -4.10
CA ASN A 110 -15.44 2.12 -3.59
C ASN A 110 -15.48 2.25 -2.06
N TRP A 111 -14.71 1.42 -1.34
CA TRP A 111 -14.62 1.44 0.11
C TRP A 111 -14.17 2.81 0.64
N TRP A 112 -13.10 3.36 0.08
CA TRP A 112 -12.62 4.69 0.48
C TRP A 112 -13.57 5.81 0.07
N ASP A 113 -14.24 5.67 -1.07
CA ASP A 113 -15.26 6.63 -1.50
C ASP A 113 -16.51 6.60 -0.58
N GLN A 114 -16.87 5.45 -0.04
CA GLN A 114 -17.91 5.34 0.99
C GLN A 114 -17.50 6.02 2.30
N ARG A 115 -16.26 5.82 2.77
CA ARG A 115 -15.75 6.54 3.96
C ARG A 115 -15.85 8.05 3.81
N ARG A 116 -15.55 8.59 2.62
CA ARG A 116 -15.68 10.03 2.33
C ARG A 116 -17.11 10.56 2.44
N ARG A 117 -18.14 9.72 2.29
CA ARG A 117 -19.54 10.15 2.50
C ARG A 117 -19.86 10.34 3.98
N ILE A 118 -19.12 9.65 4.87
CA ILE A 118 -19.26 9.76 6.33
C ILE A 118 -18.39 10.91 6.85
N GLU A 119 -17.11 10.93 6.44
CA GLU A 119 -16.16 11.97 6.82
C GLU A 119 -15.53 12.61 5.57
N PRO A 120 -16.15 13.65 5.00
CA PRO A 120 -15.69 14.32 3.78
C PRO A 120 -14.32 15.00 3.88
N LEU A 121 -13.99 15.48 5.08
CA LEU A 121 -12.80 16.31 5.36
C LEU A 121 -11.56 15.47 5.70
N GLU A 122 -11.73 14.16 5.90
CA GLU A 122 -10.63 13.26 6.20
C GLU A 122 -9.73 13.08 4.98
N VAL A 123 -8.42 13.27 5.15
CA VAL A 123 -7.45 13.18 4.05
C VAL A 123 -7.06 11.73 3.73
N ILE A 124 -7.14 10.81 4.69
CA ILE A 124 -6.65 9.43 4.53
C ILE A 124 -7.33 8.70 3.34
N PRO A 125 -8.67 8.71 3.19
CA PRO A 125 -9.32 8.07 2.05
C PRO A 125 -8.84 8.59 0.70
N LEU A 126 -8.61 9.90 0.57
CA LEU A 126 -8.10 10.50 -0.67
C LEU A 126 -6.66 10.05 -0.96
N VAL A 127 -5.80 9.96 0.07
CA VAL A 127 -4.42 9.47 -0.09
C VAL A 127 -4.41 8.04 -0.60
N GLU A 128 -5.27 7.18 -0.06
CA GLU A 128 -5.39 5.78 -0.48
C GLU A 128 -5.96 5.66 -1.91
N GLN A 129 -6.98 6.45 -2.26
CA GLN A 129 -7.50 6.51 -3.63
C GLN A 129 -6.41 6.93 -4.63
N VAL A 130 -5.63 7.96 -4.30
CA VAL A 130 -4.50 8.42 -5.11
C VAL A 130 -3.46 7.32 -5.29
N ALA A 131 -3.08 6.63 -4.21
CA ALA A 131 -2.12 5.54 -4.28
C ALA A 131 -2.59 4.45 -5.27
N ILE A 132 -3.85 4.03 -5.17
CA ILE A 132 -4.44 3.03 -6.07
C ILE A 132 -4.45 3.56 -7.51
N LEU A 133 -4.98 4.76 -7.77
CA LEU A 133 -5.07 5.34 -9.12
C LEU A 133 -3.69 5.45 -9.79
N THR A 134 -2.65 5.84 -9.04
CA THR A 134 -1.28 5.92 -9.58
C THR A 134 -0.67 4.57 -9.92
N GLU A 135 -1.04 3.52 -9.18
CA GLU A 135 -0.61 2.15 -9.45
C GLU A 135 -1.21 1.67 -10.78
N PHE A 136 -2.43 2.06 -11.12
CA PHE A 136 -3.10 1.71 -12.39
C PHE A 136 -2.84 2.69 -13.55
N GLY A 137 -2.31 3.89 -13.26
CA GLY A 137 -1.98 4.89 -14.28
C GLY A 137 -3.05 5.91 -14.59
N GLU A 138 -4.11 5.93 -13.81
CA GLU A 138 -5.19 6.91 -13.92
C GLU A 138 -4.70 8.22 -13.30
N TYR A 139 -3.69 8.84 -13.93
CA TYR A 139 -2.98 10.00 -13.40
C TYR A 139 -3.82 11.28 -13.44
N ALA A 140 -4.76 11.38 -14.38
CA ALA A 140 -5.69 12.51 -14.44
C ALA A 140 -6.60 12.50 -13.22
N GLU A 141 -7.24 11.36 -12.96
CA GLU A 141 -8.11 11.15 -11.80
C GLU A 141 -7.32 11.23 -10.49
N ALA A 142 -6.09 10.70 -10.44
CA ALA A 142 -5.22 10.85 -9.28
C ALA A 142 -4.86 12.33 -9.01
N ALA A 143 -4.63 13.13 -10.06
CA ALA A 143 -4.36 14.56 -9.91
C ALA A 143 -5.59 15.29 -9.34
N ASP A 144 -6.79 14.97 -9.82
CA ASP A 144 -8.03 15.55 -9.30
C ASP A 144 -8.26 15.22 -7.82
N ARG A 145 -7.99 13.97 -7.40
CA ARG A 145 -8.09 13.57 -5.99
C ARG A 145 -7.05 14.25 -5.12
N ILE A 146 -5.82 14.42 -5.63
CA ILE A 146 -4.80 15.19 -4.94
C ILE A 146 -5.19 16.64 -4.74
N ASP A 147 -5.82 17.27 -5.73
CA ASP A 147 -6.22 18.67 -5.61
C ASP A 147 -7.30 18.85 -4.53
N GLN A 148 -8.16 17.84 -4.32
CA GLN A 148 -9.09 17.82 -3.19
C GLN A 148 -8.40 17.72 -1.83
N ILE A 149 -7.27 17.01 -1.72
CA ILE A 149 -6.50 16.93 -0.45
C ILE A 149 -6.03 18.32 0.01
N PHE A 150 -5.73 19.20 -0.93
CA PHE A 150 -5.30 20.58 -0.65
C PHE A 150 -6.45 21.58 -0.63
N GLY A 151 -7.70 21.11 -0.70
CA GLY A 151 -8.90 21.93 -0.65
C GLY A 151 -9.10 22.61 0.71
N GLU A 152 -9.95 23.63 0.72
CA GLU A 152 -10.33 24.34 1.95
C GLU A 152 -11.12 23.43 2.89
N GLY A 153 -10.91 23.56 4.20
CA GLY A 153 -11.62 22.78 5.22
C GLY A 153 -11.11 21.34 5.44
N MET A 154 -10.21 20.83 4.59
CA MET A 154 -9.62 19.51 4.77
C MET A 154 -8.76 19.43 6.03
N ASP A 155 -8.77 18.28 6.69
CA ASP A 155 -7.95 18.04 7.87
C ASP A 155 -6.47 18.20 7.52
N SER A 156 -5.78 19.07 8.27
CA SER A 156 -4.39 19.37 8.01
C SER A 156 -3.51 18.15 8.29
N PRO A 157 -2.84 17.57 7.27
CA PRO A 157 -1.94 16.44 7.49
C PRO A 157 -0.73 16.89 8.30
N ASP A 158 -0.08 15.93 8.98
CA ASP A 158 1.23 16.17 9.61
C ASP A 158 2.21 16.87 8.64
N PRO A 159 3.00 17.88 9.07
CA PRO A 159 3.86 18.65 8.17
C PRO A 159 4.80 17.81 7.29
N ARG A 160 5.30 16.65 7.79
CA ARG A 160 6.14 15.75 6.98
C ARG A 160 5.32 15.03 5.91
N SER A 161 4.12 14.60 6.28
CA SER A 161 3.17 14.01 5.33
C SER A 161 2.75 15.02 4.26
N MET A 162 2.54 16.29 4.64
CA MET A 162 2.22 17.35 3.69
C MET A 162 3.33 17.56 2.65
N MET A 163 4.60 17.60 3.06
CA MET A 163 5.72 17.72 2.11
C MET A 163 5.75 16.54 1.13
N ARG A 164 5.53 15.31 1.62
CA ARG A 164 5.45 14.12 0.77
C ARG A 164 4.28 14.21 -0.23
N LEU A 165 3.10 14.63 0.23
CA LEU A 165 1.93 14.81 -0.62
C LEU A 165 2.16 15.86 -1.71
N ARG A 166 2.86 16.97 -1.41
CA ARG A 166 3.25 17.96 -2.42
C ARG A 166 4.20 17.38 -3.46
N THR A 167 5.22 16.64 -3.02
CA THR A 167 6.15 15.99 -3.97
C THR A 167 5.45 14.96 -4.85
N LEU A 168 4.48 14.23 -4.28
CA LEU A 168 3.66 13.26 -5.00
C LEU A 168 2.74 13.97 -6.01
N SER A 169 2.10 15.06 -5.61
CA SER A 169 1.27 15.93 -6.46
C SER A 169 2.03 16.39 -7.70
N GLU A 170 3.24 16.93 -7.53
CA GLU A 170 4.06 17.35 -8.65
C GLU A 170 4.40 16.20 -9.60
N GLN A 171 4.71 15.02 -9.06
CA GLN A 171 5.04 13.85 -9.86
C GLN A 171 3.84 13.37 -10.68
N ILE A 172 2.66 13.31 -10.07
CA ILE A 172 1.43 12.86 -10.72
C ILE A 172 0.97 13.84 -11.76
N LYS A 173 0.96 15.15 -11.48
CA LYS A 173 0.61 16.18 -12.47
C LYS A 173 1.56 16.16 -13.66
N ARG A 174 2.87 15.97 -13.43
CA ARG A 174 3.84 15.77 -14.51
C ARG A 174 3.57 14.50 -15.30
N ALA A 175 3.20 13.40 -14.64
CA ALA A 175 2.87 12.14 -15.31
C ALA A 175 1.59 12.26 -16.14
N ALA A 176 0.55 12.89 -15.61
CA ALA A 176 -0.71 13.18 -16.31
C ALA A 176 -0.49 14.00 -17.60
N SER A 177 0.44 14.96 -17.56
CA SER A 177 0.78 15.76 -18.75
C SER A 177 1.52 14.98 -19.86
N LYS A 178 2.21 13.88 -19.51
CA LYS A 178 3.12 13.14 -20.39
C LYS A 178 2.49 11.89 -21.01
N ASN A 179 1.24 11.99 -21.49
CA ASN A 179 0.34 10.92 -21.98
C ASN A 179 0.90 9.69 -22.77
N ASP A 180 2.17 9.66 -23.15
CA ASP A 180 2.73 8.77 -24.19
C ASP A 180 3.57 7.57 -23.67
N ASP A 181 4.10 7.57 -22.44
CA ASP A 181 5.03 6.52 -21.96
C ASP A 181 4.50 5.71 -20.77
N PHE A 182 3.21 5.40 -20.77
CA PHE A 182 2.58 4.62 -19.70
C PHE A 182 2.41 3.13 -20.07
N PHE A 183 2.85 2.25 -19.17
CA PHE A 183 2.70 0.80 -19.35
C PHE A 183 1.25 0.36 -19.08
N ARG A 184 0.61 -0.18 -20.12
CA ARG A 184 -0.75 -0.73 -20.11
C ARG A 184 -0.69 -2.25 -20.20
N PRO A 185 -0.92 -2.99 -19.10
CA PRO A 185 -0.83 -4.45 -19.09
C PRO A 185 -1.78 -5.15 -20.08
N GLN A 186 -2.94 -4.55 -20.34
CA GLN A 186 -3.96 -5.06 -21.25
C GLN A 186 -3.54 -5.04 -22.72
N ASP A 187 -2.50 -4.28 -23.08
CA ASP A 187 -1.98 -4.21 -24.44
C ASP A 187 -0.74 -5.12 -24.58
N PRO A 188 -0.83 -6.26 -25.31
CA PRO A 188 0.30 -7.15 -25.51
C PRO A 188 1.46 -6.52 -26.29
N ASP A 189 1.15 -5.49 -27.09
CA ASP A 189 2.11 -4.85 -28.00
C ASP A 189 2.85 -3.67 -27.33
N ASN A 190 2.60 -3.41 -26.03
CA ASN A 190 3.22 -2.32 -25.29
C ASN A 190 4.72 -2.56 -25.03
N ASP A 191 5.55 -1.53 -25.25
CA ASP A 191 7.01 -1.56 -25.03
C ASP A 191 7.43 -2.01 -23.62
N GLY A 192 6.57 -1.84 -22.60
CA GLY A 192 6.83 -2.31 -21.25
C GLY A 192 7.02 -3.82 -21.17
N TRP A 193 6.33 -4.61 -22.00
CA TRP A 193 6.55 -6.06 -22.05
C TRP A 193 7.95 -6.42 -22.54
N ILE A 194 8.51 -5.64 -23.47
CA ILE A 194 9.89 -5.81 -23.93
C ILE A 194 10.88 -5.54 -22.79
N ARG A 195 10.66 -4.46 -22.03
CA ARG A 195 11.49 -4.10 -20.87
C ARG A 195 11.41 -5.15 -19.75
N ILE A 196 10.20 -5.62 -19.42
CA ILE A 196 9.99 -6.68 -18.42
C ILE A 196 10.71 -7.95 -18.85
N LYS A 197 10.57 -8.37 -20.12
CA LYS A 197 11.25 -9.55 -20.64
C LYS A 197 12.77 -9.43 -20.53
N ALA A 198 13.34 -8.29 -20.87
CA ALA A 198 14.78 -8.04 -20.75
C ALA A 198 15.30 -8.10 -19.30
N PHE A 199 14.46 -7.72 -18.32
CA PHE A 199 14.83 -7.70 -16.89
C PHE A 199 14.39 -8.96 -16.11
N SER A 200 13.62 -9.85 -16.73
CA SER A 200 12.96 -11.02 -16.12
C SER A 200 13.89 -11.96 -15.33
N GLY A 201 15.15 -12.10 -15.73
CA GLY A 201 16.13 -12.97 -15.09
C GLY A 201 16.76 -12.43 -13.80
N ARG A 202 16.48 -11.17 -13.41
CA ARG A 202 17.16 -10.48 -12.30
C ARG A 202 16.18 -10.08 -11.20
N LYS A 203 16.69 -9.96 -9.97
CA LYS A 203 15.93 -9.41 -8.85
C LYS A 203 15.90 -7.88 -8.92
N PRO A 204 14.84 -7.22 -8.41
CA PRO A 204 14.86 -5.78 -8.20
C PRO A 204 16.05 -5.38 -7.33
N THR A 205 16.73 -4.30 -7.72
CA THR A 205 17.92 -3.82 -7.00
C THR A 205 17.52 -2.88 -5.88
N THR A 206 18.34 -2.78 -4.83
CA THR A 206 18.07 -1.90 -3.68
C THR A 206 19.04 -0.73 -3.64
N GLU A 207 18.61 0.39 -3.03
CA GLU A 207 19.49 1.55 -2.82
C GLU A 207 20.74 1.18 -2.03
N THR A 208 20.59 0.38 -0.97
CA THR A 208 21.71 -0.09 -0.13
C THR A 208 22.75 -0.86 -0.93
N TYR A 209 22.34 -1.71 -1.87
CA TYR A 209 23.26 -2.43 -2.75
C TYR A 209 24.11 -1.43 -3.56
N TRP A 210 23.48 -0.45 -4.19
CA TRP A 210 24.18 0.54 -5.02
C TRP A 210 25.06 1.49 -4.20
N LEU A 211 24.59 1.91 -3.03
CA LEU A 211 25.38 2.71 -2.10
C LEU A 211 26.64 1.97 -1.67
N PHE A 212 26.52 0.69 -1.31
CA PHE A 212 27.64 -0.11 -0.83
C PHE A 212 28.65 -0.47 -1.93
N PHE A 213 28.18 -0.85 -3.13
CA PHE A 213 29.07 -1.34 -4.18
C PHE A 213 29.63 -0.24 -5.10
N PHE A 214 29.00 0.94 -5.16
CA PHE A 214 29.47 2.03 -6.02
C PHE A 214 29.85 3.29 -5.24
N VAL A 215 28.97 3.79 -4.36
CA VAL A 215 29.20 5.08 -3.69
C VAL A 215 30.27 4.96 -2.60
N MET A 216 30.23 3.91 -1.77
CA MET A 216 31.20 3.74 -0.67
C MET A 216 32.65 3.58 -1.16
N PRO A 217 32.96 2.76 -2.19
CA PRO A 217 34.30 2.70 -2.75
C PRO A 217 34.78 4.04 -3.32
N LEU A 218 33.89 4.79 -3.98
CA LEU A 218 34.23 6.12 -4.50
C LEU A 218 34.56 7.11 -3.38
N ILE A 219 33.77 7.13 -2.31
CA ILE A 219 34.05 7.97 -1.13
C ILE A 219 35.35 7.58 -0.46
N TRP A 220 35.65 6.27 -0.37
CA TRP A 220 36.89 5.81 0.21
C TRP A 220 38.11 6.27 -0.61
N ILE A 221 38.03 6.18 -1.94
CA ILE A 221 39.06 6.70 -2.85
C ILE A 221 39.19 8.22 -2.71
N GLU A 222 38.07 8.94 -2.67
CA GLU A 222 38.03 10.39 -2.48
C GLU A 222 38.68 10.81 -1.15
N ALA A 223 38.40 10.10 -0.06
CA ALA A 223 39.01 10.38 1.24
C ALA A 223 40.54 10.22 1.21
N ILE A 224 41.06 9.19 0.52
CA ILE A 224 42.50 9.00 0.32
C ILE A 224 43.10 10.16 -0.48
N LEU A 225 42.42 10.58 -1.56
CA LEU A 225 42.86 11.69 -2.40
C LEU A 225 42.86 13.03 -1.64
N ILE A 226 41.82 13.30 -0.86
CA ILE A 226 41.73 14.50 -0.02
C ILE A 226 42.87 14.52 0.98
N ASN A 227 43.18 13.42 1.65
CA ASN A 227 44.30 13.37 2.59
C ASN A 227 45.66 13.62 1.93
N ARG A 228 45.78 13.33 0.62
CA ARG A 228 46.99 13.61 -0.16
C ARG A 228 47.12 15.07 -0.58
N VAL A 229 46.00 15.73 -0.89
CA VAL A 229 45.97 17.13 -1.39
C VAL A 229 45.82 18.15 -0.26
N ILE A 230 45.00 17.81 0.74
CA ILE A 230 44.66 18.61 1.92
C ILE A 230 44.98 17.77 3.16
N PRO A 231 46.25 17.74 3.60
CA PRO A 231 46.64 16.98 4.78
C PRO A 231 45.91 17.49 6.04
N PRO A 232 45.55 16.62 6.99
CA PRO A 232 44.82 16.99 8.20
C PRO A 232 45.77 17.61 9.24
N THR A 233 46.34 18.77 8.93
CA THR A 233 47.27 19.51 9.80
C THR A 233 46.57 20.37 10.85
N GLY A 234 45.27 20.65 10.69
CA GLY A 234 44.50 21.45 11.63
C GLY A 234 42.99 21.19 11.54
N ILE A 235 42.24 21.68 12.52
CA ILE A 235 40.79 21.47 12.62
C ILE A 235 40.05 21.99 11.38
N SER A 236 40.50 23.11 10.80
CA SER A 236 39.90 23.71 9.60
C SER A 236 40.02 22.82 8.37
N THR A 237 41.20 22.22 8.13
CA THR A 237 41.41 21.33 6.99
C THR A 237 40.68 20.00 7.15
N MET A 238 40.55 19.51 8.39
CA MET A 238 39.71 18.34 8.70
C MET A 238 38.23 18.61 8.44
N ILE A 239 37.70 19.75 8.89
CA ILE A 239 36.30 20.13 8.63
C ILE A 239 36.06 20.29 7.14
N LEU A 240 36.97 20.93 6.41
CA LEU A 240 36.84 21.11 4.97
C LEU A 240 36.84 19.77 4.22
N GLY A 241 37.78 18.87 4.56
CA GLY A 241 37.82 17.53 3.98
C GLY A 241 36.55 16.72 4.26
N PHE A 242 36.04 16.81 5.50
CA PHE A 242 34.76 16.19 5.87
C PHE A 242 33.58 16.76 5.09
N MET A 243 33.49 18.09 4.93
CA MET A 243 32.42 18.74 4.17
C MET A 243 32.42 18.33 2.70
N ILE A 244 33.60 18.14 2.09
CA ILE A 244 33.72 17.63 0.72
C ILE A 244 33.19 16.20 0.62
N ILE A 245 33.67 15.30 1.49
CA ILE A 245 33.21 13.89 1.54
C ILE A 245 31.69 13.83 1.75
N PHE A 246 31.17 14.64 2.67
CA PHE A 246 29.74 14.70 2.97
C PHE A 246 28.93 15.18 1.77
N ALA A 247 29.38 16.22 1.07
CA ALA A 247 28.75 16.71 -0.15
C ALA A 247 28.74 15.64 -1.26
N SER A 248 29.87 14.96 -1.47
CA SER A 248 30.00 13.88 -2.44
C SER A 248 29.09 12.69 -2.10
N PHE A 249 28.97 12.31 -0.83
CA PHE A 249 28.01 11.29 -0.40
C PHE A 249 26.56 11.70 -0.68
N MET A 250 26.18 12.94 -0.39
CA MET A 250 24.82 13.44 -0.65
C MET A 250 24.48 13.44 -2.14
N ILE A 251 25.43 13.84 -3.00
CA ILE A 251 25.27 13.82 -4.46
C ILE A 251 25.17 12.36 -4.96
N GLY A 252 26.09 11.50 -4.52
CA GLY A 252 26.09 10.08 -4.86
C GLY A 252 24.79 9.38 -4.43
N SER A 253 24.29 9.67 -3.23
CA SER A 253 23.04 9.13 -2.71
C SER A 253 21.83 9.55 -3.57
N ARG A 254 21.73 10.83 -3.95
CA ARG A 254 20.66 11.31 -4.86
C ARG A 254 20.74 10.65 -6.24
N TRP A 255 21.94 10.48 -6.77
CA TRP A 255 22.15 9.79 -8.05
C TRP A 255 21.72 8.32 -7.97
N VAL A 256 22.11 7.60 -6.91
CA VAL A 256 21.70 6.21 -6.67
C VAL A 256 20.18 6.08 -6.65
N LYS A 257 19.47 6.92 -5.88
CA LYS A 257 18.01 6.90 -5.81
C LYS A 257 17.36 7.00 -7.19
N THR A 258 17.80 7.97 -7.97
CA THR A 258 17.27 8.21 -9.32
C THR A 258 17.57 7.04 -10.26
N HIS A 259 18.77 6.47 -10.15
CA HIS A 259 19.20 5.36 -11.01
C HIS A 259 18.51 4.04 -10.66
N VAL A 260 18.42 3.70 -9.39
CA VAL A 260 17.72 2.51 -8.88
C VAL A 260 16.25 2.55 -9.27
N HIS A 261 15.59 3.69 -9.13
CA HIS A 261 14.20 3.86 -9.58
C HIS A 261 14.03 3.55 -11.08
N ARG A 262 14.93 4.06 -11.93
CA ARG A 262 14.90 3.77 -13.38
C ARG A 262 15.15 2.30 -13.69
N LEU A 263 16.09 1.65 -13.00
CA LEU A 263 16.40 0.23 -13.19
C LEU A 263 15.26 -0.68 -12.71
N ASN A 264 14.54 -0.28 -11.67
CA ASN A 264 13.41 -1.03 -11.13
C ASN A 264 12.10 -0.72 -11.87
N ARG A 265 12.08 0.18 -12.86
CA ARG A 265 10.89 0.44 -13.70
C ARG A 265 10.20 -0.85 -14.20
N PRO A 266 10.90 -1.85 -14.74
CA PRO A 266 10.26 -3.09 -15.19
C PRO A 266 9.62 -3.89 -14.05
N ALA A 267 10.16 -3.79 -12.83
CA ALA A 267 9.56 -4.42 -11.65
C ALA A 267 8.24 -3.75 -11.26
N HIS A 268 8.16 -2.41 -11.34
CA HIS A 268 6.92 -1.67 -11.14
C HIS A 268 5.88 -1.98 -12.23
N GLU A 269 6.31 -2.07 -13.49
CA GLU A 269 5.45 -2.44 -14.62
C GLU A 269 4.87 -3.86 -14.43
N LEU A 270 5.68 -4.84 -14.05
CA LEU A 270 5.19 -6.19 -13.76
C LEU A 270 4.28 -6.23 -12.51
N THR A 271 4.57 -5.41 -11.49
CA THR A 271 3.73 -5.26 -10.29
C THR A 271 2.33 -4.78 -10.68
N ARG A 272 2.24 -3.78 -11.56
CA ARG A 272 0.98 -3.29 -12.12
C ARG A 272 0.23 -4.36 -12.89
N ALA A 273 0.93 -5.18 -13.68
CA ALA A 273 0.29 -6.29 -14.38
C ALA A 273 -0.33 -7.29 -13.40
N ILE A 274 0.40 -7.68 -12.34
CA ILE A 274 -0.12 -8.57 -11.29
C ILE A 274 -1.36 -7.95 -10.60
N ASN A 275 -1.30 -6.66 -10.28
CA ASN A 275 -2.43 -5.94 -9.67
C ASN A 275 -3.65 -5.88 -10.61
N SER A 276 -3.43 -5.74 -11.91
CA SER A 276 -4.49 -5.78 -12.92
C SER A 276 -5.13 -7.16 -13.03
N GLU A 277 -4.35 -8.24 -12.96
CA GLU A 277 -4.90 -9.62 -12.92
C GLU A 277 -5.71 -9.88 -11.64
N LEU A 278 -5.18 -9.45 -10.48
CA LEU A 278 -5.86 -9.61 -9.18
C LEU A 278 -7.23 -8.91 -9.12
N THR A 279 -7.28 -7.69 -9.65
CA THR A 279 -8.48 -6.85 -9.65
C THR A 279 -9.51 -7.36 -10.64
N SER A 280 -9.10 -7.55 -11.90
CA SER A 280 -10.02 -7.93 -12.98
C SER A 280 -10.47 -9.38 -12.91
N GLY A 281 -9.70 -10.26 -12.28
CA GLY A 281 -9.91 -11.70 -12.38
C GLY A 281 -9.57 -12.28 -13.76
N LEU A 282 -8.85 -11.52 -14.61
CA LEU A 282 -8.46 -11.90 -15.96
C LEU A 282 -6.94 -11.90 -16.11
N VAL A 283 -6.43 -12.75 -16.98
CA VAL A 283 -5.00 -12.95 -17.24
C VAL A 283 -4.51 -12.02 -18.35
N CYS A 284 -3.40 -11.32 -18.11
CA CYS A 284 -2.68 -10.49 -19.08
C CYS A 284 -1.17 -10.83 -19.16
N ILE A 285 -0.59 -11.43 -18.12
CA ILE A 285 0.84 -11.78 -18.05
C ILE A 285 1.10 -13.05 -18.87
N PRO A 286 2.03 -13.01 -19.85
CA PRO A 286 2.44 -14.18 -20.62
C PRO A 286 3.08 -15.29 -19.75
N GLU A 287 2.80 -16.56 -20.07
CA GLU A 287 3.29 -17.73 -19.30
C GLU A 287 4.82 -17.75 -19.15
N ASN A 288 5.57 -17.42 -20.21
CA ASN A 288 7.03 -17.38 -20.18
C ASN A 288 7.59 -16.37 -19.16
N MET A 289 6.82 -15.36 -18.75
CA MET A 289 7.22 -14.40 -17.72
C MET A 289 6.90 -14.88 -16.32
N ARG A 290 5.93 -15.80 -16.14
CA ARG A 290 5.56 -16.35 -14.83
C ARG A 290 6.67 -17.23 -14.24
N GLU A 291 7.44 -17.90 -15.09
CA GLU A 291 8.60 -18.70 -14.68
C GLU A 291 9.83 -17.86 -14.30
N SER A 292 9.76 -16.54 -14.47
CA SER A 292 10.91 -15.68 -14.30
C SER A 292 11.32 -15.46 -12.84
N LYS A 293 12.62 -15.16 -12.63
CA LYS A 293 13.15 -14.80 -11.31
C LYS A 293 12.49 -13.52 -10.79
N LEU A 294 12.24 -12.56 -11.68
CA LEU A 294 11.58 -11.31 -11.34
C LEU A 294 10.16 -11.58 -10.83
N TYR A 295 9.36 -12.34 -11.57
CA TYR A 295 7.99 -12.65 -11.19
C TYR A 295 7.90 -13.36 -9.84
N SER A 296 8.67 -14.44 -9.65
CA SER A 296 8.75 -15.14 -8.36
C SER A 296 9.13 -14.20 -7.21
N THR A 297 10.12 -13.32 -7.39
CA THR A 297 10.51 -12.39 -6.32
C THR A 297 9.46 -11.34 -6.00
N LEU A 298 8.64 -10.92 -6.96
CA LEU A 298 7.52 -10.01 -6.73
C LEU A 298 6.35 -10.73 -6.06
N ARG A 299 6.09 -11.98 -6.46
CA ARG A 299 5.08 -12.85 -5.87
C ARG A 299 5.38 -13.12 -4.38
N ASP A 300 6.63 -13.44 -4.06
CA ASP A 300 7.06 -13.78 -2.69
C ASP A 300 6.97 -12.59 -1.71
N ARG A 301 6.88 -11.35 -2.20
CA ARG A 301 6.73 -10.15 -1.36
C ARG A 301 5.27 -9.81 -1.04
N ARG A 302 4.31 -10.47 -1.69
CA ARG A 302 2.88 -10.18 -1.57
C ARG A 302 2.22 -11.11 -0.56
N ALA A 303 1.09 -10.69 -0.01
CA ALA A 303 0.31 -11.48 0.93
C ALA A 303 -0.06 -12.85 0.35
N ILE A 304 -0.07 -13.87 1.22
CA ILE A 304 -0.44 -15.24 0.84
C ILE A 304 -1.89 -15.29 0.34
N ALA A 305 -2.81 -14.56 0.97
CA ALA A 305 -4.20 -14.44 0.54
C ALA A 305 -4.31 -13.95 -0.91
N ALA A 306 -3.63 -12.85 -1.25
CA ALA A 306 -3.65 -12.27 -2.59
C ALA A 306 -3.09 -13.24 -3.62
N MET A 307 -1.98 -13.91 -3.32
CA MET A 307 -1.38 -14.87 -4.24
C MET A 307 -2.21 -16.14 -4.38
N SER A 308 -2.91 -16.58 -3.33
CA SER A 308 -3.87 -17.70 -3.42
C SER A 308 -5.06 -17.35 -4.32
N ARG A 309 -5.52 -16.10 -4.30
CA ARG A 309 -6.54 -15.60 -5.24
C ARG A 309 -5.97 -15.52 -6.66
N HIS A 310 -4.77 -14.99 -6.80
CA HIS A 310 -4.07 -14.87 -8.08
C HIS A 310 -3.89 -16.22 -8.76
N ASP A 311 -3.48 -17.26 -8.02
CA ASP A 311 -3.33 -18.61 -8.56
C ASP A 311 -4.64 -19.13 -9.16
N LYS A 312 -5.79 -18.90 -8.50
CA LYS A 312 -7.12 -19.27 -9.03
C LYS A 312 -7.48 -18.51 -10.31
N VAL A 313 -7.09 -17.23 -10.42
CA VAL A 313 -7.29 -16.42 -11.63
C VAL A 313 -6.45 -16.98 -12.78
N VAL A 314 -5.21 -17.36 -12.50
CA VAL A 314 -4.31 -17.98 -13.48
C VAL A 314 -4.85 -19.34 -13.94
N GLU A 315 -5.37 -20.16 -13.02
CA GLU A 315 -6.00 -21.45 -13.33
C GLU A 315 -7.24 -21.31 -14.23
N ASN A 316 -8.03 -20.25 -14.04
CA ASN A 316 -9.19 -19.98 -14.90
C ASN A 316 -8.78 -19.59 -16.33
N ALA A 317 -7.59 -19.01 -16.51
CA ALA A 317 -6.98 -18.70 -17.81
C ALA A 317 -7.82 -17.81 -18.76
N GLU A 318 -8.79 -17.07 -18.24
CA GLU A 318 -9.57 -16.10 -19.01
C GLU A 318 -8.73 -14.88 -19.39
N LYS A 319 -8.69 -14.52 -20.67
CA LYS A 319 -7.81 -13.44 -21.15
C LYS A 319 -8.42 -12.06 -20.96
N MET A 320 -7.59 -11.13 -20.51
CA MET A 320 -7.94 -9.71 -20.41
C MET A 320 -8.12 -9.09 -21.81
N GLY A 321 -9.23 -8.39 -22.02
CA GLY A 321 -9.47 -7.66 -23.26
C GLY A 321 -8.60 -6.40 -23.37
N ARG A 322 -8.16 -6.05 -24.60
CA ARG A 322 -7.33 -4.84 -24.86
C ARG A 322 -7.93 -3.51 -24.42
N LYS A 323 -9.27 -3.46 -24.25
CA LYS A 323 -10.01 -2.28 -23.82
C LYS A 323 -10.28 -2.24 -22.32
N TRP A 324 -9.79 -3.23 -21.56
CA TRP A 324 -9.96 -3.26 -20.12
C TRP A 324 -9.37 -1.99 -19.49
N LYS A 325 -10.10 -1.44 -18.54
CA LYS A 325 -9.73 -0.32 -17.68
C LYS A 325 -10.27 -0.63 -16.30
N ILE A 326 -9.61 -0.08 -15.29
CA ILE A 326 -10.10 -0.16 -13.93
C ILE A 326 -11.46 0.55 -13.83
N THR A 327 -12.41 -0.09 -13.16
CA THR A 327 -13.73 0.51 -12.90
C THR A 327 -13.58 1.55 -11.80
N LEU A 328 -13.91 2.80 -12.10
CA LEU A 328 -13.87 3.88 -11.11
C LEU A 328 -15.24 4.06 -10.45
N PRO A 329 -15.29 4.33 -9.14
CA PRO A 329 -16.53 4.65 -8.46
C PRO A 329 -17.11 5.99 -8.93
N GLU A 330 -18.41 6.17 -8.74
CA GLU A 330 -19.00 7.51 -8.78
C GLU A 330 -18.53 8.31 -7.56
N TRP A 331 -17.53 9.14 -7.81
CA TRP A 331 -16.84 9.88 -6.76
C TRP A 331 -17.80 10.77 -5.98
N TYR A 332 -17.73 10.66 -4.66
CA TYR A 332 -18.37 11.63 -3.78
C TYR A 332 -17.77 13.02 -3.99
N VAL A 333 -18.63 13.98 -4.30
CA VAL A 333 -18.28 15.40 -4.41
C VAL A 333 -18.78 16.10 -3.17
N TYR A 334 -17.84 16.56 -2.35
CA TYR A 334 -18.16 17.44 -1.24
C TYR A 334 -18.48 18.84 -1.80
N SER A 335 -19.76 19.17 -1.88
CA SER A 335 -20.19 20.57 -1.94
C SER A 335 -20.06 21.10 -0.51
N GLY A 336 -18.96 21.80 -0.21
CA GLY A 336 -18.86 22.52 1.05
C GLY A 336 -20.12 23.34 1.28
N ASN A 337 -20.60 23.42 2.52
CA ASN A 337 -21.75 24.24 2.85
C ASN A 337 -21.51 25.65 2.28
N GLU A 338 -22.24 25.99 1.21
CA GLU A 338 -22.66 27.35 0.95
C GLU A 338 -23.62 27.68 2.09
N GLU A 339 -23.08 28.01 3.25
CA GLU A 339 -23.85 28.58 4.35
C GLU A 339 -24.07 30.07 4.06
N GLU A 340 -25.36 30.38 3.89
CA GLU A 340 -26.11 31.64 3.94
C GLU A 340 -25.46 32.85 4.63
#